data_AF-A0A538CIE5-F1
#
_entry.id   AF-A0A538CIE5-F1
#
_cell.length_a   1.000
_cell.length_b   1.000
_cell.length_c   1.000
_cell.angle_alpha   90.00
_cell.angle_beta   90.00
_cell.angle_gamma   90.00
#
_symmetry.space_group_name_H-M   'P 1'
#
loop_
_entity.id
_entity.type
_entity.pdbx_description
1 polymer ?
#
loop_
_entity_poly.entity_id
_entity_poly.type
_entity_poly.pdbx_seq_one_letter_code
_entity_poly.pdbx_strand_id
1 'polypeptide(L)'
;LALHGFACIAGFIAGSSVPLEAQRYTGFVKTLHDKAGPLAIAFVIGATSFSLATQAYVLGSAASTLAAQGHMNVGLLVVALLPHALPELIALFLPLAAWIIASRRGDWHELLAATFVTVGIAAPMLIAAAFIEVYVSPDVILWLRGYGP
;
A
#
# COMPACT_ATOMS: atom_id res chain seq x y z
N LEU A 1 -2.74 -4.94 1.78
CA LEU A 1 -3.71 -4.99 0.65
C LEU A 1 -5.14 -4.60 1.06
N ALA A 2 -5.75 -5.27 2.05
CA ALA A 2 -7.14 -5.00 2.46
C ALA A 2 -7.40 -3.52 2.84
N LEU A 3 -6.55 -2.91 3.66
CA LEU A 3 -6.64 -1.49 4.04
C LEU A 3 -6.62 -0.55 2.82
N HIS A 4 -5.75 -0.80 1.84
CA HIS A 4 -5.68 -0.01 0.62
C HIS A 4 -6.92 -0.22 -0.27
N GLY A 5 -7.43 -1.45 -0.35
CA GLY A 5 -8.71 -1.73 -1.01
C GLY A 5 -9.88 -0.99 -0.35
N PHE A 6 -9.96 -0.98 0.98
CA PHE A 6 -10.96 -0.22 1.72
C PHE A 6 -10.84 1.28 1.51
N ALA A 7 -9.63 1.83 1.42
CA ALA A 7 -9.43 3.25 1.09
C ALA A 7 -9.99 3.59 -0.31
N CYS A 8 -9.84 2.68 -1.28
CA CYS A 8 -10.39 2.89 -2.62
C CYS A 8 -11.93 2.84 -2.63
N ILE A 9 -12.53 1.91 -1.87
CA ILE A 9 -13.99 1.80 -1.70
C ILE A 9 -14.55 3.04 -0.96
N ALA A 10 -13.89 3.46 0.12
CA ALA A 10 -14.26 4.67 0.85
C ALA A 10 -14.17 5.91 -0.03
N GLY A 11 -13.13 6.01 -0.87
CA GLY A 11 -12.97 7.05 -1.86
C GLY A 11 -14.06 7.05 -2.94
N PHE A 12 -14.48 5.87 -3.41
CA PHE A 12 -15.65 5.74 -4.29
C PHE A 12 -16.89 6.31 -3.61
N ILE A 13 -17.23 5.86 -2.39
CA ILE A 13 -18.41 6.32 -1.65
C ILE A 13 -18.38 7.85 -1.45
N ALA A 14 -17.24 8.39 -1.03
CA ALA A 14 -17.07 9.83 -0.79
C ALA A 14 -17.12 10.67 -2.08
N GLY A 15 -16.61 10.13 -3.19
CA GLY A 15 -16.51 10.83 -4.48
C GLY A 15 -17.77 10.76 -5.34
N SER A 16 -18.53 9.66 -5.30
CA SER A 16 -19.73 9.47 -6.14
C SER A 16 -21.04 9.65 -5.39
N SER A 17 -21.14 9.12 -4.16
CA SER A 17 -22.43 8.97 -3.48
C SER A 17 -22.77 10.16 -2.59
N VAL A 18 -21.78 10.71 -1.88
CA VAL A 18 -21.95 11.86 -0.96
C VAL A 18 -22.37 13.15 -1.69
N PRO A 19 -21.84 13.51 -2.88
CA PRO A 19 -22.27 14.71 -3.60
C PRO A 19 -23.72 14.67 -4.08
N LEU A 20 -24.24 13.47 -4.42
CA LEU A 20 -25.63 13.28 -4.82
C LEU A 20 -26.58 13.46 -3.62
N GLU A 21 -26.21 12.95 -2.45
CA GLU A 21 -26.94 13.20 -1.20
C GLU A 21 -26.88 14.66 -0.74
N ALA A 22 -25.78 15.37 -0.99
CA ALA A 22 -25.62 16.78 -0.63
C ALA A 22 -26.69 17.70 -1.24
N GLN A 23 -27.34 17.28 -2.34
CA GLN A 23 -28.44 18.01 -2.95
C GLN A 23 -29.73 17.98 -2.11
N ARG A 24 -29.88 17.01 -1.20
CA ARG A 24 -31.03 16.88 -0.30
C ARG A 24 -30.89 17.70 0.99
N TYR A 25 -29.69 18.18 1.30
CA TYR A 25 -29.40 18.92 2.53
C TYR A 25 -29.20 20.42 2.27
N THR A 26 -29.51 21.25 3.27
CA THR A 26 -29.33 22.71 3.23
C THR A 26 -28.46 23.19 4.41
N GLY A 27 -27.89 24.40 4.30
CA GLY A 27 -27.09 25.01 5.36
C GLY A 27 -25.75 24.31 5.63
N PHE A 28 -25.37 24.19 6.90
CA PHE A 28 -24.07 23.65 7.33
C PHE A 28 -23.79 22.22 6.87
N VAL A 29 -24.83 21.37 6.82
CA VAL A 29 -24.73 19.97 6.40
C VAL A 29 -24.33 19.86 4.92
N LYS A 30 -24.88 20.76 4.08
CA LYS A 30 -24.50 20.86 2.66
C LYS A 30 -23.02 21.20 2.50
N THR A 31 -22.54 22.22 3.23
CA THR A 31 -21.13 22.65 3.20
C THR A 31 -20.17 21.54 3.64
N LEU A 32 -20.57 20.71 4.62
CA LEU A 32 -19.78 19.57 5.06
C LEU A 32 -19.70 18.49 3.97
N HIS A 33 -20.82 18.14 3.33
CA HIS A 33 -20.84 17.20 2.21
C HIS A 33 -20.07 17.69 0.99
N ASP A 34 -20.15 18.99 0.67
CA ASP A 34 -19.39 19.59 -0.44
C ASP A 34 -17.87 19.52 -0.20
N LYS A 35 -17.43 19.54 1.07
CA LYS A 35 -16.01 19.40 1.46
C LYS A 35 -15.57 17.96 1.77
N ALA A 36 -16.48 16.99 1.71
CA ALA A 36 -16.19 15.61 2.09
C ALA A 36 -15.10 14.97 1.22
N GLY A 37 -15.07 15.28 -0.09
CA GLY A 37 -14.06 14.79 -1.02
C GLY A 37 -12.63 15.20 -0.64
N PRO A 38 -12.31 16.51 -0.56
CA PRO A 38 -10.99 16.98 -0.13
C PRO A 38 -10.56 16.48 1.26
N LEU A 39 -11.49 16.38 2.21
CA LEU A 39 -11.21 15.85 3.55
C LEU A 39 -10.88 14.35 3.51
N ALA A 40 -11.57 13.57 2.69
CA ALA A 40 -11.27 12.16 2.49
C ALA A 40 -9.86 11.96 1.90
N ILE A 41 -9.46 12.80 0.94
CA ILE A 41 -8.11 12.76 0.36
C ILE A 41 -7.04 13.06 1.42
N ALA A 42 -7.24 14.13 2.20
CA ALA A 42 -6.31 14.50 3.27
C ALA A 42 -6.16 13.39 4.32
N PHE A 43 -7.28 12.75 4.69
CA PHE A 43 -7.28 11.61 5.61
C PHE A 43 -6.48 10.41 5.04
N VAL A 44 -6.71 10.04 3.77
CA VAL A 44 -5.99 8.92 3.14
C VAL A 44 -4.48 9.19 3.07
N ILE A 45 -4.08 10.42 2.76
CA ILE A 45 -2.66 10.83 2.78
C ILE A 45 -2.07 10.67 4.19
N GLY A 46 -2.77 11.16 5.22
CA GLY A 46 -2.34 11.06 6.61
C GLY A 46 -2.20 9.61 7.07
N ALA A 47 -3.22 8.79 6.83
CA ALA A 47 -3.22 7.37 7.17
C ALA A 47 -2.12 6.58 6.43
N THR A 48 -1.91 6.87 5.15
CA THR A 48 -0.86 6.22 4.33
C THR A 48 0.53 6.60 4.84
N SER A 49 0.76 7.89 5.10
CA SER A 49 2.06 8.39 5.60
C SER A 49 2.38 7.81 6.98
N PHE A 50 1.39 7.77 7.87
CA PHE A 50 1.52 7.13 9.18
C PHE A 50 1.86 5.65 9.04
N SER A 51 1.11 4.91 8.21
CA SER A 51 1.34 3.48 7.99
C SER A 51 2.72 3.19 7.41
N LEU A 52 3.17 3.95 6.41
CA LEU A 52 4.50 3.85 5.83
C LEU A 52 5.60 4.10 6.86
N ALA A 53 5.45 5.15 7.68
CA ALA A 53 6.41 5.48 8.73
C ALA A 53 6.50 4.37 9.78
N THR A 54 5.36 3.84 10.23
CA THR A 54 5.33 2.73 11.20
C THR A 54 5.96 1.46 10.62
N GLN A 55 5.62 1.09 9.39
CA GLN A 55 6.20 -0.08 8.72
C GLN A 55 7.72 0.09 8.54
N ALA A 56 8.18 1.25 8.07
CA ALA A 56 9.61 1.52 7.91
C ALA A 56 10.36 1.43 9.24
N TYR A 57 9.77 1.94 10.33
CA TYR A 57 10.37 1.86 11.65
C TYR A 57 10.43 0.41 12.19
N VAL A 58 9.33 -0.33 12.09
CA VAL A 58 9.23 -1.71 12.60
C VAL A 58 10.08 -2.68 11.77
N LEU A 59 9.97 -2.66 10.44
CA LEU A 59 10.79 -3.53 9.58
C LEU A 59 12.26 -3.12 9.64
N GLY A 60 12.56 -1.81 9.66
CA GLY A 60 13.94 -1.32 9.74
C GLY A 60 14.64 -1.73 11.04
N SER A 61 13.93 -1.64 12.18
CA SER A 61 14.47 -2.11 13.46
C SER A 61 14.67 -3.62 13.49
N ALA A 62 13.71 -4.41 12.98
CA ALA A 62 13.85 -5.86 12.87
C ALA A 62 15.02 -6.26 11.97
N ALA A 63 15.15 -5.64 10.79
CA ALA A 63 16.27 -5.89 9.87
C ALA A 63 17.62 -5.54 10.50
N SER A 64 17.69 -4.42 11.23
CA SER A 64 18.90 -4.03 11.97
C SER A 64 19.30 -5.09 13.02
N THR A 65 18.32 -5.58 13.79
CA THR A 65 18.55 -6.65 14.78
C THR A 65 18.98 -7.96 14.11
N LEU A 66 18.30 -8.38 13.04
CA LEU A 66 18.64 -9.61 12.31
C LEU A 66 20.03 -9.53 11.66
N ALA A 67 20.38 -8.39 11.09
CA ALA A 67 21.72 -8.15 10.55
C ALA A 67 22.79 -8.25 11.64
N ALA A 68 22.54 -7.66 12.82
CA ALA A 68 23.46 -7.75 13.95
C ALA A 68 23.63 -9.19 14.46
N GLN A 69 22.54 -9.94 14.61
CA GLN A 69 22.57 -11.37 14.99
C GLN A 69 23.23 -12.23 13.93
N GLY A 70 23.00 -11.91 12.66
CA GLY A 70 23.58 -12.57 11.50
C GLY A 70 24.99 -12.10 11.15
N HIS A 71 25.64 -11.25 11.97
CA HIS A 71 26.95 -10.66 11.65
C HIS A 71 27.05 -10.17 10.18
N MET A 72 25.99 -9.56 9.68
CA MET A 72 25.83 -9.15 8.29
C MET A 72 25.68 -7.64 8.22
N ASN A 73 26.19 -7.04 7.14
CA ASN A 73 25.93 -5.63 6.88
C ASN A 73 24.43 -5.42 6.59
N VAL A 74 23.79 -4.45 7.26
CA VAL A 74 22.36 -4.13 7.07
C VAL A 74 22.04 -3.85 5.59
N GLY A 75 22.91 -3.14 4.88
CA GLY A 75 22.74 -2.86 3.45
C GLY A 75 22.76 -4.13 2.59
N LEU A 76 23.61 -5.11 2.92
CA LEU A 76 23.61 -6.41 2.24
C LEU A 76 22.34 -7.20 2.55
N LEU A 77 21.85 -7.15 3.80
CA LEU A 77 20.59 -7.78 4.17
C LEU A 77 19.43 -7.14 3.38
N VAL A 78 19.37 -5.81 3.29
CA VAL A 78 18.36 -5.12 2.47
C VAL A 78 18.42 -5.58 1.02
N VAL A 79 19.62 -5.66 0.42
CA VAL A 79 19.79 -6.19 -0.95
C VAL A 79 19.27 -7.62 -1.07
N ALA A 80 19.53 -8.47 -0.07
CA ALA A 80 19.07 -9.86 -0.05
C ALA A 80 17.53 -9.98 -0.01
N LEU A 81 16.85 -9.01 0.60
CA LEU A 81 15.39 -8.98 0.72
C LEU A 81 14.68 -8.39 -0.51
N LEU A 82 15.39 -7.62 -1.36
CA LEU A 82 14.82 -6.98 -2.56
C LEU A 82 14.02 -7.93 -3.48
N PRO A 83 14.42 -9.20 -3.72
CA PRO A 83 13.72 -10.09 -4.64
C PRO A 83 12.25 -10.31 -4.33
N HIS A 84 11.85 -10.35 -3.05
CA HIS A 84 10.43 -10.42 -2.65
C HIS A 84 9.89 -9.06 -2.22
N ALA A 85 10.69 -8.23 -1.55
CA ALA A 85 10.22 -6.97 -0.98
C ALA A 85 9.79 -5.95 -2.04
N LEU A 86 10.48 -5.88 -3.19
CA LEU A 86 10.07 -4.97 -4.28
C LEU A 86 8.73 -5.38 -4.90
N PRO A 87 8.52 -6.64 -5.35
CA PRO A 87 7.22 -7.10 -5.80
C PRO A 87 6.11 -6.89 -4.77
N GLU A 88 6.40 -7.14 -3.49
CA GLU A 88 5.43 -6.96 -2.41
C GLU A 88 5.00 -5.49 -2.28
N LEU A 89 5.94 -4.55 -2.24
CA LEU A 89 5.64 -3.12 -2.18
C LEU A 89 4.84 -2.67 -3.40
N ILE A 90 5.23 -3.09 -4.61
CA ILE A 90 4.49 -2.76 -5.83
C ILE A 90 3.03 -3.25 -5.72
N ALA A 91 2.84 -4.51 -5.32
CA ALA A 91 1.51 -5.10 -5.19
C ALA A 91 0.67 -4.39 -4.11
N LEU A 92 1.26 -4.05 -2.96
CA LEU A 92 0.57 -3.35 -1.88
C LEU A 92 0.12 -1.94 -2.28
N PHE A 93 0.92 -1.22 -3.06
CA PHE A 93 0.63 0.15 -3.48
C PHE A 93 -0.16 0.27 -4.78
N LEU A 94 -0.36 -0.83 -5.51
CA LEU A 94 -1.06 -0.83 -6.80
C LEU A 94 -2.49 -0.25 -6.72
N PRO A 95 -3.34 -0.63 -5.74
CA PRO A 95 -4.68 -0.04 -5.61
C PRO A 95 -4.62 1.45 -5.26
N LEU A 96 -3.68 1.86 -4.41
CA LEU A 96 -3.50 3.27 -4.05
C LEU A 96 -3.07 4.11 -5.25
N ALA A 97 -2.17 3.59 -6.09
CA ALA A 97 -1.74 4.26 -7.31
C ALA A 97 -2.92 4.46 -8.27
N ALA A 98 -3.74 3.43 -8.46
CA ALA A 98 -4.95 3.53 -9.28
C ALA A 98 -5.95 4.55 -8.70
N TRP A 99 -6.11 4.58 -7.38
CA TRP A 99 -6.96 5.56 -6.70
C TRP A 99 -6.47 7.00 -6.89
N ILE A 100 -5.17 7.28 -6.72
CA ILE A 100 -4.61 8.63 -6.94
C ILE A 100 -4.85 9.07 -8.39
N ILE A 101 -4.64 8.18 -9.36
CA ILE A 101 -4.83 8.48 -10.78
C ILE A 101 -6.29 8.81 -11.09
N ALA A 102 -7.22 7.95 -10.66
CA ALA A 102 -8.66 8.15 -10.88
C ALA A 102 -9.19 9.39 -10.14
N SER A 103 -8.76 9.60 -8.90
CA SER A 103 -9.12 10.77 -8.10
C SER A 103 -8.67 12.08 -8.76
N ARG A 104 -7.47 12.12 -9.36
CA ARG A 104 -6.97 13.30 -10.09
C ARG A 104 -7.73 13.58 -11.39
N ARG A 105 -8.35 12.57 -11.99
CA ARG A 105 -9.14 12.70 -13.23
C ARG A 105 -10.62 12.99 -12.95
N GLY A 106 -11.07 12.81 -11.71
CA GLY A 106 -12.49 12.90 -11.36
C GLY A 106 -13.31 11.66 -11.75
N ASP A 107 -12.63 10.57 -12.15
CA ASP A 107 -13.24 9.33 -12.65
C ASP A 107 -13.64 8.40 -11.50
N TRP A 108 -14.41 8.92 -10.54
CA TRP A 108 -14.76 8.21 -9.31
C TRP A 108 -15.49 6.89 -9.59
N HIS A 109 -16.30 6.81 -10.65
CA HIS A 109 -17.00 5.59 -11.03
C HIS A 109 -16.07 4.41 -11.34
N GLU A 110 -14.89 4.68 -11.90
CA GLU A 110 -13.92 3.65 -12.26
C GLU A 110 -13.16 3.09 -11.05
N LEU A 111 -13.25 3.73 -9.88
CA LEU A 111 -12.51 3.33 -8.68
C LEU A 111 -12.81 1.90 -8.22
N LEU A 112 -14.07 1.47 -8.31
CA LEU A 112 -14.42 0.09 -7.96
C LEU A 112 -13.81 -0.91 -8.93
N ALA A 113 -13.93 -0.67 -10.24
CA ALA A 113 -13.33 -1.52 -11.26
C ALA A 113 -11.79 -1.57 -11.13
N ALA A 114 -11.17 -0.41 -10.94
CA ALA A 114 -9.75 -0.28 -10.69
C ALA A 114 -9.32 -1.02 -9.41
N THR A 115 -10.12 -0.98 -8.35
CA THR A 115 -9.86 -1.74 -7.12
C THR A 115 -9.90 -3.24 -7.40
N PHE A 116 -10.91 -3.76 -8.10
CA PHE A 116 -11.00 -5.18 -8.43
C PHE A 116 -9.81 -5.64 -9.29
N VAL A 117 -9.46 -4.88 -10.33
CA VAL A 117 -8.33 -5.21 -11.21
C VAL A 117 -7.02 -5.18 -10.44
N THR A 118 -6.74 -4.10 -9.70
CA THR A 118 -5.48 -3.97 -8.96
C THR A 118 -5.35 -4.97 -7.82
N VAL A 119 -6.44 -5.31 -7.11
CA VAL A 119 -6.44 -6.38 -6.10
C VAL A 119 -6.25 -7.75 -6.76
N GLY A 120 -6.90 -7.99 -7.90
CA GLY A 120 -6.75 -9.22 -8.68
C GLY A 120 -5.33 -9.45 -9.21
N ILE A 121 -4.59 -8.38 -9.50
CA ILE A 121 -3.16 -8.43 -9.86
C ILE A 121 -2.28 -8.51 -8.61
N ALA A 122 -2.58 -7.74 -7.57
CA ALA A 122 -1.77 -7.68 -6.35
C ALA A 122 -1.78 -9.02 -5.60
N ALA A 123 -2.92 -9.70 -5.51
CA ALA A 123 -3.01 -10.97 -4.80
C ALA A 123 -2.02 -12.05 -5.30
N PRO A 124 -1.99 -12.40 -6.60
CA PRO A 124 -1.00 -13.36 -7.11
C PRO A 124 0.44 -12.86 -7.00
N MET A 125 0.68 -11.55 -7.15
CA MET A 125 2.02 -10.98 -6.93
C MET A 125 2.49 -11.15 -5.48
N LEU A 126 1.62 -10.93 -4.49
CA LEU A 126 1.93 -11.16 -3.07
C LEU A 126 2.19 -12.63 -2.78
N ILE A 127 1.43 -13.53 -3.39
CA ILE A 127 1.68 -14.98 -3.28
C ILE A 127 3.07 -15.31 -3.83
N ALA A 128 3.40 -14.83 -5.03
CA ALA A 128 4.72 -15.04 -5.62
C ALA A 128 5.85 -14.44 -4.77
N ALA A 129 5.66 -13.24 -4.22
CA ALA A 129 6.60 -12.62 -3.30
C ALA A 129 6.82 -13.48 -2.05
N ALA A 130 5.76 -13.99 -1.43
CA ALA A 130 5.85 -14.89 -0.28
C ALA A 130 6.59 -16.20 -0.62
N PHE A 131 6.39 -16.75 -1.83
CA PHE A 131 7.19 -17.90 -2.29
C PHE A 131 8.68 -17.56 -2.38
N ILE A 132 9.03 -16.39 -2.93
CA ILE A 132 10.43 -15.92 -3.00
C ILE A 132 11.00 -15.67 -1.59
N GLU A 133 10.20 -15.11 -0.68
CA GLU A 133 10.58 -14.89 0.71
C GLU A 133 10.97 -16.22 1.39
N VAL A 134 10.13 -17.24 1.26
CA VAL A 134 10.30 -18.52 1.97
C VAL A 134 11.37 -19.41 1.33
N TYR A 135 11.44 -19.47 0.00
CA TYR A 135 12.26 -20.46 -0.69
C TYR A 135 13.53 -19.91 -1.33
N VAL A 136 13.62 -18.59 -1.58
CA VAL A 136 14.75 -18.01 -2.30
C VAL A 136 15.58 -17.09 -1.40
N SER A 137 14.93 -16.30 -0.56
CA SER A 137 15.61 -15.33 0.31
C SER A 137 16.61 -15.96 1.29
N PRO A 138 16.36 -17.14 1.90
CA PRO A 138 17.35 -17.78 2.76
C PRO A 138 18.67 -18.09 2.03
N ASP A 139 18.57 -18.63 0.81
CA ASP A 139 19.75 -18.98 0.00
C ASP A 139 20.51 -17.72 -0.44
N VAL A 140 19.80 -16.67 -0.84
CA VAL A 140 20.41 -15.37 -1.20
C VAL A 140 21.13 -14.75 -0.01
N ILE A 141 20.53 -14.80 1.19
CA ILE A 141 21.14 -14.29 2.43
C ILE A 141 22.41 -15.09 2.77
N LEU A 142 22.36 -16.42 2.72
CA LEU A 142 23.51 -17.29 3.01
C LEU A 142 24.64 -17.06 2.01
N TRP A 143 24.32 -16.96 0.72
CA TRP A 143 25.28 -16.69 -0.33
C TRP A 143 25.97 -15.32 -0.14
N LEU A 144 25.20 -14.26 0.12
CA LEU A 144 25.74 -12.92 0.38
C LEU A 144 26.55 -12.81 1.68
N ARG A 145 26.27 -13.68 2.66
CA ARG A 145 27.05 -13.77 3.91
C ARG A 145 28.41 -14.48 3.71
N GLY A 146 28.67 -15.05 2.53
CA GLY A 146 29.87 -15.82 2.24
C GLY A 146 29.79 -17.31 2.61
N TYR A 147 28.57 -17.82 2.86
CA TYR A 147 28.27 -19.23 3.09
C TYR A 147 27.57 -19.88 1.88
N GLY A 148 27.84 -19.37 0.67
CA GLY A 148 27.45 -20.08 -0.56
C GLY A 148 28.16 -21.44 -0.66
N PRO A 149 27.64 -22.39 -1.46
CA PRO A 149 28.31 -23.68 -1.66
C PRO A 149 29.77 -23.54 -2.10
#